data_AF-A0A395CSL4-F1
#
_entry.id   AF-A0A395CSL4-F1
#
_cell.length_a   1.000
_cell.length_b   1.000
_cell.length_c   1.000
_cell.angle_alpha   90.00
_cell.angle_beta   90.00
_cell.angle_gamma   90.00
#
_symmetry.space_group_name_H-M   'P 1'
#
loop_
_entity.id
_entity.type
_entity.pdbx_description
1 polymer ?
#
loop_
_entity_poly.entity_id
_entity_poly.type
_entity_poly.pdbx_seq_one_letter_code
_entity_poly.pdbx_strand_id
1 'polypeptide(L)'
;MAEMTENQTYNLLLADIAMAAAILTAGSTFSPPADYVPGAIRDTWLAEATDEVLMRRVLALANAGLASLQGVDADQLLLAAQKYGVPIDTALADRIADFFTAKRQALLRYRR
;
A
#
# COMPACT_ATOMS: atom_id res chain seq x y z
N MET A 1 -9.16 -20.96 -2.61
CA MET A 1 -8.68 -19.81 -1.81
C MET A 1 -9.85 -18.87 -1.63
N ALA A 2 -10.10 -18.35 -0.42
CA ALA A 2 -11.21 -17.42 -0.21
C ALA A 2 -10.95 -16.14 -1.03
N GLU A 3 -11.97 -15.64 -1.72
CA GLU A 3 -11.88 -14.41 -2.50
C GLU A 3 -11.69 -13.22 -1.55
N MET A 4 -10.67 -12.39 -1.81
CA MET A 4 -10.39 -11.22 -1.00
C MET A 4 -11.49 -10.17 -1.21
N THR A 5 -11.97 -9.58 -0.11
CA THR A 5 -12.86 -8.42 -0.18
C THR A 5 -12.13 -7.22 -0.79
N GLU A 6 -12.87 -6.31 -1.42
CA GLU A 6 -12.30 -5.05 -1.95
C GLU A 6 -11.48 -4.29 -0.90
N ASN A 7 -11.99 -4.22 0.34
CA ASN A 7 -11.26 -3.59 1.44
C ASN A 7 -9.90 -4.27 1.69
N GLN A 8 -9.82 -5.60 1.68
CA GLN A 8 -8.54 -6.30 1.87
C GLN A 8 -7.60 -6.02 0.70
N THR A 9 -8.08 -6.14 -0.53
CA THR A 9 -7.31 -5.91 -1.76
C THR A 9 -6.74 -4.49 -1.81
N TYR A 10 -7.58 -3.48 -1.59
CA TYR A 10 -7.17 -2.08 -1.62
C TYR A 10 -6.16 -1.77 -0.51
N ASN A 11 -6.37 -2.28 0.72
CA ASN A 11 -5.40 -2.07 1.78
C ASN A 11 -4.04 -2.74 1.50
N LEU A 12 -4.02 -3.92 0.87
CA LEU A 12 -2.76 -4.57 0.49
C LEU A 12 -2.03 -3.83 -0.63
N LEU A 13 -2.76 -3.32 -1.64
CA LEU A 13 -2.18 -2.46 -2.68
C LEU A 13 -1.53 -1.20 -2.08
N LEU A 14 -2.23 -0.51 -1.18
CA LEU A 14 -1.67 0.65 -0.49
C LEU A 14 -0.50 0.28 0.42
N ALA A 15 -0.55 -0.88 1.06
CA ALA A 15 0.54 -1.37 1.90
C ALA A 15 1.80 -1.67 1.08
N ASP A 16 1.67 -2.21 -0.13
CA ASP A 16 2.79 -2.44 -1.03
C ASP A 16 3.45 -1.14 -1.49
N ILE A 17 2.66 -0.12 -1.84
CA ILE A 17 3.18 1.22 -2.15
C ILE A 17 3.95 1.78 -0.95
N ALA A 18 3.35 1.71 0.25
CA ALA A 18 3.98 2.23 1.46
C ALA A 18 5.27 1.47 1.82
N MET A 19 5.27 0.14 1.65
CA MET A 19 6.43 -0.71 1.86
C MET A 19 7.56 -0.36 0.90
N ALA A 20 7.28 -0.28 -0.39
CA ALA A 20 8.28 0.09 -1.40
C ALA A 20 8.89 1.47 -1.10
N ALA A 21 8.07 2.46 -0.75
CA ALA A 21 8.54 3.78 -0.34
C ALA A 21 9.43 3.73 0.91
N ALA A 22 9.03 2.96 1.92
CA ALA A 22 9.77 2.82 3.17
C ALA A 22 11.12 2.10 2.98
N ILE A 23 11.15 1.03 2.19
CA ILE A 23 12.36 0.27 1.85
C ILE A 23 13.40 1.19 1.21
N LEU A 24 12.98 1.95 0.19
CA LEU A 24 13.86 2.87 -0.53
C LEU A 24 14.33 4.02 0.37
N THR A 25 13.42 4.58 1.20
CA THR A 25 13.75 5.65 2.15
C THR A 25 14.76 5.19 3.21
N ALA A 26 14.67 3.94 3.64
CA ALA A 26 15.59 3.33 4.60
C ALA A 26 16.95 2.94 3.98
N GLY A 27 17.18 3.20 2.68
CA GLY A 27 18.41 2.87 1.98
C GLY A 27 18.53 1.39 1.61
N SER A 28 17.43 0.64 1.66
CA SER A 28 17.36 -0.74 1.19
C SER A 28 16.83 -0.80 -0.24
N THR A 29 16.81 -1.99 -0.82
CA THR A 29 16.32 -2.24 -2.18
C THR A 29 15.35 -3.40 -2.17
N PHE A 30 14.48 -3.46 -3.18
CA PHE A 30 13.61 -4.59 -3.42
C PHE A 30 13.43 -4.76 -4.92
N SER A 31 13.01 -5.96 -5.33
CA SER A 31 12.52 -6.21 -6.69
C SER A 31 11.04 -6.57 -6.62
N PRO A 32 10.17 -5.95 -7.45
CA PRO A 32 8.79 -6.38 -7.56
C PRO A 32 8.75 -7.84 -8.05
N PRO A 33 7.90 -8.70 -7.45
CA PRO A 33 7.75 -10.07 -7.92
C PRO A 33 7.09 -10.12 -9.31
N ALA A 34 7.52 -11.06 -10.15
CA ALA A 34 7.00 -11.23 -11.51
C ALA A 34 5.50 -11.56 -11.52
N ASP A 35 5.07 -12.43 -10.61
CA ASP A 35 3.66 -12.79 -10.41
C ASP A 35 3.06 -11.97 -9.27
N TYR A 36 3.00 -10.65 -9.48
CA TYR A 36 2.53 -9.71 -8.46
C TYR A 36 1.13 -10.09 -7.95
N VAL A 37 1.02 -10.19 -6.62
CA VAL A 37 -0.24 -10.23 -5.90
C VAL A 37 -0.22 -9.17 -4.80
N PRO A 38 -1.37 -8.57 -4.42
CA PRO A 38 -1.41 -7.61 -3.33
C PRO A 38 -0.80 -8.18 -2.04
N GLY A 39 0.15 -7.46 -1.46
CA GLY A 39 0.93 -7.85 -0.28
C GLY A 39 2.30 -8.46 -0.60
N ALA A 40 2.60 -8.76 -1.87
CA ALA A 40 3.79 -9.52 -2.23
C ALA A 40 5.10 -8.75 -2.00
N ILE A 41 5.11 -7.41 -2.04
CA ILE A 41 6.34 -6.63 -1.81
C ILE A 41 6.79 -6.82 -0.36
N ARG A 42 5.84 -6.74 0.59
CA ARG A 42 6.11 -6.98 2.00
C ARG A 42 6.68 -8.38 2.22
N ASP A 43 5.97 -9.39 1.72
CA ASP A 43 6.29 -10.78 2.01
C ASP A 43 7.64 -11.18 1.41
N THR A 44 7.91 -10.74 0.18
CA THR A 44 9.20 -11.00 -0.50
C THR A 44 10.34 -10.32 0.24
N TRP A 45 10.20 -9.03 0.58
CA TRP A 45 11.26 -8.30 1.27
C TRP A 45 11.54 -8.85 2.69
N LEU A 46 10.50 -9.22 3.44
CA LEU A 46 10.67 -9.81 4.77
C LEU A 46 11.29 -11.21 4.75
N ALA A 47 11.11 -11.96 3.65
CA ALA A 47 11.75 -13.27 3.50
C ALA A 47 13.27 -13.16 3.27
N GLU A 48 13.73 -12.05 2.72
CA GLU A 48 15.14 -11.79 2.39
C GLU A 48 15.87 -10.95 3.45
N ALA A 49 15.15 -10.09 4.17
CA ALA A 49 15.74 -9.18 5.16
C ALA A 49 16.25 -9.93 6.39
N THR A 50 17.53 -9.76 6.71
CA THR A 50 18.18 -10.37 7.89
C THR A 50 18.41 -9.39 9.05
N ASP A 51 18.39 -8.08 8.78
CA ASP A 51 18.62 -7.04 9.78
C ASP A 51 17.30 -6.67 10.49
N GLU A 52 17.13 -7.15 11.72
CA GLU A 52 15.93 -6.87 12.52
C GLU A 52 15.69 -5.39 12.81
N VAL A 53 16.75 -4.59 12.95
CA VAL A 53 16.61 -3.15 13.25
C VAL A 53 16.11 -2.43 12.02
N LEU A 54 16.65 -2.77 10.85
CA LEU A 54 16.16 -2.28 9.56
C LEU A 54 14.70 -2.70 9.33
N MET A 55 14.34 -3.96 9.56
CA MET A 55 12.97 -4.46 9.44
C MET A 55 11.98 -3.64 10.28
N ARG A 56 12.29 -3.40 11.56
CA ARG A 56 11.43 -2.59 12.44
C ARG A 56 11.27 -1.16 11.93
N ARG A 57 12.34 -0.54 11.45
CA ARG A 57 12.31 0.81 10.87
C ARG A 57 11.44 0.89 9.62
N VAL A 58 11.63 -0.03 8.68
CA VAL A 58 10.86 -0.09 7.44
C VAL A 58 9.38 -0.31 7.73
N LEU A 59 9.04 -1.28 8.60
CA LEU A 59 7.65 -1.55 8.97
C LEU A 59 6.99 -0.35 9.67
N ALA A 60 7.71 0.35 10.54
CA ALA A 60 7.19 1.56 11.18
C ALA A 60 6.91 2.67 10.16
N LEU A 61 7.84 2.90 9.21
CA LEU A 61 7.67 3.87 8.13
C LEU A 61 6.50 3.52 7.20
N ALA A 62 6.41 2.25 6.80
CA ALA A 62 5.33 1.77 5.93
C ALA A 62 3.95 1.92 6.59
N ASN A 63 3.83 1.58 7.88
CA ASN A 63 2.57 1.75 8.61
C ASN A 63 2.17 3.22 8.72
N ALA A 64 3.12 4.12 8.92
CA ALA A 64 2.84 5.56 8.93
C ALA A 64 2.38 6.05 7.55
N GLY A 65 3.06 5.62 6.47
CA GLY A 65 2.73 5.97 5.09
C GLY A 65 1.38 5.43 4.61
N LEU A 66 1.00 4.24 5.04
CA LEU A 66 -0.27 3.60 4.67
C LEU A 66 -1.48 4.49 5.02
N ALA A 67 -1.49 5.06 6.22
CA ALA A 67 -2.58 5.93 6.65
C ALA A 67 -2.67 7.20 5.78
N SER A 68 -1.53 7.75 5.37
CA SER A 68 -1.49 8.90 4.45
C SER A 68 -2.06 8.55 3.08
N LEU A 69 -1.73 7.37 2.54
CA LEU A 69 -2.21 6.90 1.24
C LEU A 69 -3.73 6.65 1.19
N GLN A 70 -4.40 6.41 2.32
CA GLN A 70 -5.87 6.32 2.34
C GLN A 70 -6.57 7.67 2.16
N GLY A 71 -5.82 8.78 2.25
CA GLY A 71 -6.35 10.14 2.17
C GLY A 71 -6.04 10.88 0.86
N VAL A 72 -5.20 10.32 0.00
CA VAL A 72 -4.79 10.96 -1.27
C VAL A 72 -5.84 10.75 -2.37
N ASP A 73 -5.78 11.60 -3.41
CA ASP A 73 -6.62 11.44 -4.59
C ASP A 73 -6.07 10.37 -5.57
N ALA A 74 -6.86 10.05 -6.60
CA ALA A 74 -6.53 9.01 -7.56
C ALA A 74 -5.25 9.31 -8.37
N ASP A 75 -5.01 10.58 -8.72
CA ASP A 75 -3.82 10.99 -9.48
C ASP A 75 -2.54 10.80 -8.67
N GLN A 76 -2.56 11.23 -7.40
CA GLN A 76 -1.45 11.01 -6.46
C GLN A 76 -1.20 9.53 -6.21
N LEU A 77 -2.26 8.73 -6.10
CA LEU A 77 -2.15 7.28 -5.93
C LEU A 77 -1.52 6.62 -7.16
N LEU A 78 -1.96 6.99 -8.36
CA LEU A 78 -1.44 6.46 -9.62
C LEU A 78 0.05 6.79 -9.79
N LEU A 79 0.45 8.03 -9.49
CA LEU A 79 1.86 8.44 -9.52
C LEU A 79 2.71 7.64 -8.53
N ALA A 80 2.21 7.41 -7.32
CA ALA A 80 2.91 6.60 -6.33
C ALA A 80 3.04 5.14 -6.79
N ALA A 81 1.96 4.56 -7.33
CA ALA A 81 1.94 3.19 -7.83
C ALA A 81 2.96 2.99 -8.97
N GLN A 82 2.97 3.91 -9.94
CA GLN A 82 3.94 3.90 -11.05
C GLN A 82 5.38 4.03 -10.55
N LYS A 83 5.63 4.96 -9.62
CA LYS A 83 6.97 5.19 -9.06
C LYS A 83 7.51 3.95 -8.36
N TYR A 84 6.65 3.18 -7.69
CA TYR A 84 7.04 2.04 -6.87
C TYR A 84 6.75 0.68 -7.50
N GLY A 85 6.29 0.64 -8.76
CA GLY A 85 6.08 -0.60 -9.51
C GLY A 85 4.89 -1.43 -9.05
N VAL A 86 3.85 -0.80 -8.48
CA VAL A 86 2.61 -1.47 -8.09
C VAL A 86 1.60 -1.35 -9.25
N PRO A 87 1.00 -2.46 -9.73
CA PRO A 87 0.14 -2.45 -10.92
C PRO A 87 -1.27 -1.92 -10.60
N ILE A 88 -1.37 -0.60 -10.46
CA ILE A 88 -2.64 0.12 -10.35
C ILE A 88 -2.84 0.92 -11.64
N ASP A 89 -3.96 0.67 -12.31
CA ASP A 89 -4.41 1.50 -13.43
C ASP A 89 -5.29 2.66 -12.95
N THR A 90 -5.62 3.57 -13.86
CA THR A 90 -6.44 4.75 -13.56
C THR A 90 -7.80 4.37 -12.98
N ALA A 91 -8.48 3.38 -13.58
CA ALA A 91 -9.81 2.96 -13.13
C ALA A 91 -9.79 2.33 -11.72
N LEU A 92 -8.72 1.61 -11.37
CA LEU A 92 -8.53 1.07 -10.04
C LEU A 92 -8.16 2.17 -9.03
N ALA A 93 -7.33 3.14 -9.42
CA ALA A 93 -6.99 4.28 -8.56
C ALA A 93 -8.24 5.08 -8.16
N ASP A 94 -9.13 5.36 -9.10
CA ASP A 94 -10.42 6.03 -8.85
C ASP A 94 -11.28 5.24 -7.86
N ARG A 95 -11.43 3.93 -8.08
CA ARG A 95 -12.20 3.06 -7.18
C ARG A 95 -11.64 3.03 -5.76
N ILE A 96 -10.32 3.02 -5.61
CA ILE A 96 -9.66 3.04 -4.29
C ILE A 96 -9.95 4.38 -3.59
N ALA A 97 -9.76 5.50 -4.28
CA ALA A 97 -10.01 6.84 -3.74
C ALA A 97 -11.47 7.02 -3.31
N ASP A 98 -12.42 6.58 -4.14
CA ASP A 98 -13.85 6.60 -3.84
C ASP A 98 -14.19 5.72 -2.64
N PHE A 99 -13.63 4.50 -2.58
CA PHE A 99 -13.86 3.57 -1.48
C PHE A 99 -13.47 4.17 -0.12
N PHE A 100 -12.25 4.73 0.01
CA PHE A 100 -11.79 5.32 1.27
C PHE A 100 -12.48 6.65 1.59
N THR A 101 -12.91 7.40 0.58
CA THR A 101 -13.74 8.60 0.77
C THR A 101 -15.12 8.25 1.31
N ALA A 102 -15.81 7.28 0.70
CA ALA A 102 -17.11 6.80 1.16
C ALA A 102 -17.03 6.23 2.60
N LYS A 103 -15.98 5.45 2.90
CA LYS A 103 -15.72 4.91 4.24
C LYS A 103 -15.57 6.01 5.29
N ARG A 104 -14.80 7.08 5.00
CA ARG A 104 -14.67 8.24 5.90
C ARG A 104 -16.00 8.95 6.12
N GLN A 105 -16.76 9.19 5.04
CA GLN A 105 -18.06 9.85 5.14
C GLN A 105 -19.07 9.02 5.96
N ALA A 106 -19.08 7.70 5.79
CA ALA A 106 -19.95 6.81 6.57
C ALA A 106 -19.63 6.88 8.08
N LEU A 107 -18.34 6.86 8.44
CA LEU A 107 -17.91 7.00 9.84
C LEU A 107 -18.31 8.35 10.45
N LEU A 108 -18.24 9.43 9.66
CA LEU A 108 -18.67 10.77 10.10
C LEU A 108 -20.19 10.86 10.29
N ARG A 109 -20.97 10.20 9.41
CA ARG A 109 -22.45 10.15 9.54
C ARG A 109 -22.89 9.37 10.77
N TYR A 110 -22.21 8.28 11.11
CA TYR A 110 -22.52 7.47 12.29
C TYR A 110 -22.24 8.19 13.63
N ARG A 111 -21.32 9.15 13.63
CA ARG A 111 -20.94 9.91 14.84
C ARG A 111 -21.74 11.20 15.07
N ARG A 112 -22.67 11.53 14.17
CA ARG A 112 -23.64 12.63 14.34
C ARG A 112 -24.93 12.11 14.92
#